data_AF-A0A944P4W8-F1
#
_entry.id   AF-A0A944P4W8-F1
#
_cell.length_a   1.000
_cell.length_b   1.000
_cell.length_c   1.000
_cell.angle_alpha   90.00
_cell.angle_beta   90.00
_cell.angle_gamma   90.00
#
_symmetry.space_group_name_H-M   'P 1'
#
loop_
_entity.id
_entity.type
_entity.pdbx_description
1 polymer ?
#
loop_
_entity_poly.entity_id
_entity_poly.type
_entity_poly.pdbx_seq_one_letter_code
_entity_poly.pdbx_strand_id
1 'polypeptide(L)' 'MNAGHPWVGDLVEDDQGRRAIVTDVKEAGTVWVLRPMAGGFTAQWQTTHPDRLEVIRRRGEHDAP' A
#
# COMPACT_ATOMS: atom_id res chain seq x y z
N MET A 1 11.79 1.40 -13.05
CA MET A 1 10.80 0.31 -13.00
C MET A 1 9.45 1.00 -12.89
N ASN A 2 8.56 0.85 -13.87
CA ASN A 2 7.20 1.38 -13.76
C ASN A 2 6.50 0.54 -12.70
N ALA A 3 6.61 0.95 -11.43
CA ALA A 3 5.77 0.40 -10.40
C ALA A 3 4.36 0.85 -10.75
N GLY A 4 3.57 -0.02 -11.39
CA GLY A 4 2.13 0.21 -11.54
C GLY A 4 1.52 0.53 -10.17
N HIS A 5 0.33 1.13 -10.14
CA HIS A 5 -0.25 1.55 -8.86
C HIS A 5 -0.18 0.42 -7.80
N PRO A 6 0.07 0.76 -6.54
CA PRO A 6 0.07 -0.21 -5.44
C PRO A 6 -1.22 -1.03 -5.47
N TRP A 7 -1.16 -2.31 -5.11
CA TRP A 7 -2.33 -3.17 -5.10
C TRP A 7 -2.48 -3.92 -3.78
N VAL A 8 -3.64 -4.51 -3.55
CA VAL A 8 -3.94 -5.25 -2.31
C VAL A 8 -2.84 -6.27 -1.99
N GLY A 9 -2.27 -6.13 -0.79
CA GLY A 9 -1.18 -6.94 -0.24
C GLY A 9 0.21 -6.35 -0.47
N ASP A 10 0.36 -5.27 -1.24
CA ASP A 10 1.62 -4.57 -1.39
C ASP A 10 1.97 -3.80 -0.11
N LEU A 11 3.25 -3.82 0.25
CA LEU A 11 3.82 -2.94 1.27
C LEU A 11 4.22 -1.64 0.59
N VAL A 12 3.66 -0.54 1.08
CA VAL A 12 3.92 0.81 0.61
C VAL A 12 4.50 1.69 1.71
N GLU A 13 5.21 2.74 1.31
CA GLU A 13 5.63 3.85 2.15
C GLU A 13 5.05 5.15 1.58
N ASP A 14 4.53 6.02 2.44
CA ASP A 14 4.04 7.33 2.02
C ASP A 14 5.13 8.42 2.09
N ASP A 15 4.80 9.63 1.64
CA ASP A 15 5.72 10.78 1.64
C ASP A 15 6.19 11.23 3.04
N GLN A 16 5.52 10.75 4.10
CA GLN A 16 5.88 10.99 5.50
C GLN A 16 6.77 9.87 6.07
N GLY A 17 7.18 8.89 5.25
CA GLY A 17 7.96 7.74 5.67
C GLY A 17 7.17 6.70 6.45
N ARG A 18 5.83 6.72 6.39
CA ARG A 18 4.97 5.78 7.10
C ARG A 18 4.71 4.56 6.24
N ARG A 19 5.02 3.39 6.80
CA ARG A 19 4.84 2.10 6.12
C ARG A 19 3.46 1.50 6.39
N ALA A 20 2.82 1.06 5.32
CA ALA A 20 1.50 0.46 5.37
C ALA A 20 1.33 -0.65 4.35
N ILE A 21 0.43 -1.57 4.65
CA ILE A 21 -0.01 -2.59 3.70
C ILE A 21 -1.31 -2.10 3.06
N VAL A 22 -1.40 -2.21 1.73
CA VAL A 22 -2.67 -2.02 1.02
C VAL A 22 -3.59 -3.17 1.37
N THR A 23 -4.68 -2.91 2.08
CA THR A 23 -5.64 -3.94 2.47
C THR A 23 -6.82 -4.04 1.53
N ASP A 24 -7.14 -2.96 0.83
CA ASP A 24 -8.26 -2.90 -0.11
C ASP A 24 -8.06 -1.77 -1.14
N VAL A 25 -8.66 -1.92 -2.31
CA VAL A 25 -8.71 -0.90 -3.36
C VAL A 25 -10.16 -0.74 -3.81
N LYS A 26 -10.74 0.41 -3.47
CA LYS A 26 -12.15 0.75 -3.68
C LYS A 26 -12.35 1.65 -4.89
N GLU A 27 -13.62 1.89 -5.21
CA GLU A 27 -14.07 2.80 -6.27
C GLU A 27 -13.36 2.52 -7.60
N ALA A 28 -13.33 1.24 -7.98
CA ALA A 28 -12.73 0.75 -9.21
C ALA A 28 -11.24 1.13 -9.41
N GLY A 29 -10.47 1.26 -8.32
CA GLY A 29 -9.06 1.65 -8.41
C GLY A 29 -8.81 3.13 -8.18
N THR A 30 -9.65 3.80 -7.39
CA THR A 30 -9.52 5.24 -7.09
C THR A 30 -9.17 5.50 -5.63
N VAL A 31 -9.51 4.58 -4.73
CA VAL A 31 -9.25 4.74 -3.29
C VAL A 31 -8.50 3.52 -2.75
N TRP A 32 -7.34 3.76 -2.13
CA TRP A 32 -6.54 2.75 -1.47
C TRP A 32 -6.78 2.80 0.03
N VAL A 33 -7.11 1.66 0.61
CA VAL A 33 -7.19 1.50 2.06
C VAL A 33 -5.87 0.94 2.56
N LEU A 34 -5.26 1.67 3.48
CA LEU A 34 -3.93 1.39 4.00
C LEU A 34 -4.03 1.03 5.49
N ARG A 35 -3.33 -0.03 5.88
CA ARG A 35 -3.15 -0.42 7.26
C ARG A 35 -1.70 -0.18 7.68
N PRO A 36 -1.42 0.65 8.69
CA PRO A 36 -0.06 0.84 9.19
C PRO A 36 0.52 -0.47 9.70
N MET A 37 1.82 -0.65 9.49
CA MET A 37 2.55 -1.73 10.17
C MET A 37 2.81 -1.42 11.65
N ALA A 38 2.95 -0.15 12.00
CA ALA A 38 3.25 0.31 13.35
C ALA A 38 2.09 1.14 13.91
N GLY A 39 1.62 0.78 15.11
CA GLY A 39 0.55 1.49 15.81
C GLY A 39 -0.84 0.99 15.46
N GLY A 40 -1.31 -0.02 16.21
CA GLY A 40 -2.72 -0.42 16.36
C GLY A 40 -3.52 -0.74 15.08
N PHE A 41 -4.11 -1.94 15.01
CA PHE A 41 -4.99 -2.37 13.90
C PHE A 41 -6.20 -1.45 13.62
N THR A 42 -6.49 -0.49 14.49
CA THR A 42 -7.59 0.47 14.38
C THR A 42 -7.27 1.69 13.51
N ALA A 43 -5.99 2.00 13.27
CA ALA A 43 -5.58 3.20 12.54
C ALA A 43 -5.48 2.97 11.02
N GLN A 44 -6.53 2.44 10.38
CA GLN A 44 -6.56 2.38 8.91
C GLN A 44 -6.83 3.78 8.35
N TRP A 45 -6.17 4.14 7.24
CA TRP A 45 -6.46 5.37 6.51
C TRP A 45 -6.68 5.10 5.03
N GLN A 46 -7.26 6.08 4.34
CA GLN A 46 -7.56 5.99 2.92
C GLN A 46 -6.77 7.06 2.17
N THR A 47 -6.38 6.75 0.94
CA THR A 47 -5.77 7.72 0.03
C THR A 47 -6.31 7.57 -1.39
N THR A 48 -6.52 8.68 -2.05
CA THR A 48 -6.88 8.79 -3.48
C THR A 48 -5.68 9.10 -4.36
N HIS A 49 -4.49 9.20 -3.76
CA HIS A 49 -3.24 9.56 -4.44
C HIS A 49 -2.27 8.39 -4.41
N PRO A 50 -2.49 7.34 -5.24
CA PRO A 50 -1.62 6.17 -5.29
C PRO A 50 -0.21 6.51 -5.74
N ASP A 51 -0.03 7.57 -6.53
CA ASP A 51 1.27 8.03 -7.03
C ASP A 51 2.20 8.55 -5.92
N ARG A 52 1.64 8.85 -4.75
CA ARG A 52 2.40 9.25 -3.55
C ARG A 52 2.83 8.06 -2.68
N LEU A 53 2.42 6.85 -3.04
CA LEU A 53 2.77 5.64 -2.34
C LEU A 53 3.90 4.93 -3.08
N GLU A 54 5.04 4.83 -2.43
CA GLU A 54 6.17 4.05 -2.94
C GLU A 54 5.97 2.58 -2.58
N VAL A 55 5.95 1.70 -3.57
CA VAL A 55 5.84 0.25 -3.32
C VAL A 55 7.20 -0.29 -2.89
N ILE A 56 7.32 -0.61 -1.61
CA ILE A 56 8.53 -1.19 -1.00
C ILE A 56 8.63 -2.69 -1.29
N ARG A 57 7.49 -3.39 -1.29
CA ARG A 57 7.43 -4.83 -1.58
C ARG A 57 6.13 -5.21 -2.24
N ARG A 58 6.19 -5.98 -3.33
CA ARG A 58 4.99 -6.49 -4.01
C ARG A 58 4.48 -7.77 -3.35
N ARG A 59 3.16 -7.94 -3.36
CA ARG A 59 2.52 -9.22 -3.05
C ARG A 59 3.01 -10.28 -4.04
N GLY A 60 3.71 -11.31 -3.54
CA GLY A 60 4.23 -12.40 -4.37
C GLY A 60 5.76 -12.41 -4.54
N GLU A 61 6.48 -11.38 -4.06
CA GLU A 61 7.95 -11.45 -3.89
C GLU A 61 8.35 -12.30 -2.65
N HIS A 62 7.62 -13.40 -2.45
CA HIS A 62 7.93 -14.46 -1.51
C HIS A 62 8.12 -15.80 -2.26
N ASP A 63 8.45 -15.80 -3.55
CA ASP A 63 8.93 -17.03 -4.17
C ASP A 63 9.78 -16.72 -5.40
N ALA A 64 11.10 -16.77 -5.20
CA ALA A 64 12.02 -17.28 -6.20
C ALA A 64 13.17 -17.96 -5.44
N PRO A 65 13.41 -19.27 -5.64
CA PRO A 65 14.44 -20.06 -4.95
C PRO A 65 15.88 -19.68 -5.32
#